data_AF-A0A7H8DXX6-F1
#
_entry.id   AF-A0A7H8DXX6-F1
#
_cell.length_a   1.000
_cell.length_b   1.000
_cell.length_c   1.000
_cell.angle_alpha   90.00
_cell.angle_beta   90.00
_cell.angle_gamma   90.00
#
_symmetry.space_group_name_H-M   'P 1'
#
loop_
_entity.id
_entity.type
_entity.pdbx_description
1 polymer ?
#
loop_
_entity_poly.entity_id
_entity_poly.type
_entity_poly.pdbx_seq_one_letter_code
_entity_poly.pdbx_strand_id
1 'polypeptide(L)'
;MTENTIQEKIASFTCIEEALNYFDIEFDSRFIENNRTELVKRFHGYLILTKPDDWFSGRRALKNAYCKVQRSLLSKKTRSACRGCTSCQRR
;
A
#
# COMPACT_ATOMS: atom_id res chain seq x y z
N MET A 1 -8.55 -26.52 1.79
CA MET A 1 -8.78 -25.21 2.45
C MET A 1 -7.42 -24.56 2.69
N THR A 2 -6.78 -23.99 1.66
CA THR A 2 -5.42 -23.41 1.79
C THR A 2 -5.15 -22.41 0.66
N GLU A 3 -5.96 -21.36 0.51
CA GLU A 3 -5.70 -20.31 -0.50
C GLU A 3 -5.77 -18.87 0.03
N ASN A 4 -5.93 -18.64 1.35
CA ASN A 4 -6.12 -17.29 1.90
C ASN A 4 -5.13 -16.86 2.99
N THR A 5 -3.96 -17.48 3.10
CA THR A 5 -2.98 -17.12 4.15
C THR A 5 -2.59 -15.65 4.14
N ILE A 6 -2.43 -15.05 2.95
CA ILE A 6 -2.11 -13.63 2.85
C ILE A 6 -3.31 -12.72 3.16
N GLN A 7 -4.52 -13.10 2.72
CA GLN A 7 -5.72 -12.29 2.96
C GLN A 7 -6.11 -12.31 4.44
N GLU A 8 -6.02 -13.47 5.07
CA GLU A 8 -6.18 -13.65 6.52
C GLU A 8 -5.13 -12.84 7.29
N LYS A 9 -3.88 -12.87 6.82
CA LYS A 9 -2.82 -12.07 7.44
C LYS A 9 -3.09 -10.57 7.31
N ILE A 10 -3.54 -10.10 6.15
CA ILE A 10 -3.91 -8.70 5.94
C ILE A 10 -5.10 -8.31 6.82
N ALA A 11 -6.11 -9.17 6.93
CA ALA A 11 -7.28 -8.95 7.77
C ALA A 11 -6.95 -8.95 9.28
N SER A 12 -5.84 -9.58 9.68
CA SER A 12 -5.39 -9.59 11.08
C SER A 12 -4.80 -8.26 11.56
N PHE A 13 -4.46 -7.35 10.64
CA PHE A 13 -3.83 -6.08 11.01
C PHE A 13 -4.84 -5.14 11.68
N THR A 14 -4.44 -4.55 12.80
CA THR A 14 -5.27 -3.59 13.54
C THR A 14 -5.03 -2.15 13.07
N CYS A 15 -3.86 -1.89 12.48
CA CYS A 15 -3.48 -0.60 11.94
C CYS A 15 -2.64 -0.73 10.66
N ILE A 16 -2.54 0.37 9.91
CA ILE A 16 -1.86 0.36 8.61
C ILE A 16 -0.34 0.21 8.75
N GLU A 17 0.23 0.65 9.87
CA GLU A 17 1.66 0.52 10.18
C GLU A 17 2.10 -0.94 10.31
N GLU A 18 1.26 -1.81 10.91
CA GLU A 18 1.54 -3.24 10.95
C GLU A 18 1.66 -3.82 9.54
N ALA A 19 0.76 -3.42 8.63
CA ALA A 19 0.82 -3.84 7.24
C ALA A 19 2.08 -3.30 6.54
N LEU A 20 2.44 -2.02 6.77
CA LEU A 20 3.64 -1.40 6.20
C LEU A 20 4.93 -2.10 6.66
N ASN A 21 5.00 -2.43 7.96
CA ASN A 21 6.10 -3.19 8.53
C ASN A 21 6.16 -4.62 7.97
N TYR A 22 5.03 -5.34 7.95
CA TYR A 22 4.97 -6.71 7.43
C TYR A 22 5.39 -6.82 5.96
N PHE A 23 5.12 -5.78 5.18
CA PHE A 23 5.48 -5.72 3.76
C PHE A 23 6.82 -5.04 3.50
N ASP A 24 7.64 -4.75 4.50
CA ASP A 24 8.93 -4.05 4.34
C ASP A 24 8.78 -2.78 3.46
N ILE A 25 7.82 -1.93 3.81
CA ILE A 25 7.60 -0.63 3.18
C ILE A 25 7.97 0.45 4.18
N GLU A 26 9.09 1.13 3.93
CA GLU A 26 9.46 2.32 4.68
C GLU A 26 8.39 3.42 4.56
N PHE A 27 8.10 4.08 5.68
CA PHE A 27 7.12 5.15 5.75
C PHE A 27 7.56 6.26 6.72
N ASP A 28 7.05 7.46 6.48
CA ASP A 28 7.18 8.59 7.42
C ASP A 28 6.00 8.55 8.40
N SER A 29 6.28 8.52 9.72
CA SER A 29 5.26 8.47 10.76
C SER A 29 4.30 9.66 10.71
N ARG A 30 4.80 10.88 10.41
CA ARG A 30 3.97 12.08 10.25
C ARG A 30 3.08 11.96 9.01
N PHE A 31 3.58 11.34 7.95
CA PHE A 31 2.75 11.09 6.77
C PHE A 31 1.59 10.16 7.10
N ILE A 32 1.83 9.09 7.85
CA ILE A 32 0.78 8.16 8.28
C ILE A 32 -0.22 8.85 9.19
N GLU A 33 0.22 9.58 10.21
CA GLU A 33 -0.67 10.31 11.12
C GLU A 33 -1.64 11.23 10.37
N ASN A 34 -1.13 12.00 9.40
CA ASN A 34 -1.93 12.95 8.64
C ASN A 34 -2.83 12.31 7.57
N ASN A 35 -2.52 11.10 7.10
CA ASN A 35 -3.16 10.53 5.91
C ASN A 35 -3.70 9.10 6.11
N ARG A 36 -3.72 8.57 7.34
CA ARG A 36 -4.08 7.18 7.68
C ARG A 36 -5.39 6.76 7.03
N THR A 37 -6.44 7.54 7.21
CA THR A 37 -7.80 7.20 6.73
C THR A 37 -7.84 7.05 5.21
N GLU A 38 -7.23 7.98 4.46
CA GLU A 38 -7.17 7.89 3.00
C GLU A 38 -6.28 6.74 2.56
N LEU A 39 -5.16 6.48 3.24
CA LEU A 39 -4.27 5.36 2.94
C LEU A 39 -4.98 4.01 3.10
N VAL A 40 -5.66 3.79 4.23
CA VAL A 40 -6.45 2.57 4.49
C VAL A 40 -7.52 2.38 3.42
N LYS A 41 -8.27 3.44 3.11
CA LYS A 41 -9.31 3.41 2.05
C LYS A 41 -8.73 3.01 0.70
N ARG A 42 -7.59 3.59 0.30
CA ARG A 42 -6.92 3.25 -0.96
C ARG A 42 -6.42 1.82 -0.95
N PHE A 43 -5.84 1.37 0.16
CA PHE A 43 -5.34 0.01 0.30
C PHE A 43 -6.46 -1.00 0.13
N HIS A 44 -7.58 -0.85 0.85
CA HIS A 44 -8.76 -1.72 0.70
C HIS A 44 -9.28 -1.74 -0.75
N GLY A 45 -9.34 -0.59 -1.41
CA GLY A 45 -9.69 -0.52 -2.83
C GLY A 45 -8.76 -1.34 -3.72
N TYR A 46 -7.44 -1.28 -3.49
CA TYR A 46 -6.48 -2.09 -4.21
C TYR A 46 -6.60 -3.58 -3.89
N LEU A 47 -6.88 -3.97 -2.64
CA LEU A 47 -7.11 -5.37 -2.27
C LEU A 47 -8.30 -5.97 -3.04
N ILE A 48 -9.41 -5.25 -3.14
CA ILE A 48 -10.60 -5.70 -3.89
C ILE A 48 -10.30 -5.86 -5.38
N LEU A 49 -9.57 -4.91 -5.96
CA LEU A 49 -9.27 -4.90 -7.40
C LEU A 49 -8.23 -5.95 -7.80
N THR A 50 -7.20 -6.13 -6.97
CA THR A 50 -6.05 -6.99 -7.31
C THR A 50 -6.18 -8.40 -6.77
N LYS A 51 -6.98 -8.61 -5.72
CA LYS A 51 -7.18 -9.91 -5.03
C LYS A 51 -5.84 -10.61 -4.79
N PRO A 52 -4.94 -10.02 -3.98
CA PRO A 52 -3.62 -10.58 -3.79
C PRO A 52 -3.70 -11.99 -3.20
N ASP A 53 -2.90 -12.86 -3.78
CA ASP A 53 -2.72 -14.28 -3.52
C ASP A 53 -1.39 -14.59 -2.81
N ASP A 54 -0.44 -13.65 -2.86
CA ASP A 54 0.88 -13.78 -2.25
C ASP A 54 1.36 -12.48 -1.57
N TRP A 55 2.47 -12.60 -0.86
CA TRP A 55 3.07 -11.48 -0.14
C TRP A 55 3.48 -10.32 -1.06
N PHE A 56 3.98 -10.60 -2.27
CA PHE A 56 4.40 -9.57 -3.23
C PHE A 56 3.22 -8.84 -3.85
N SER A 57 2.12 -9.54 -4.17
CA SER A 57 0.90 -8.93 -4.67
C SER A 57 0.23 -8.07 -3.59
N GLY A 58 0.21 -8.54 -2.33
CA GLY A 58 -0.23 -7.76 -1.17
C GLY A 58 0.63 -6.50 -0.94
N ARG A 59 1.95 -6.65 -0.97
CA ARG A 59 2.91 -5.55 -0.88
C ARG A 59 2.70 -4.51 -1.98
N ARG A 60 2.48 -4.97 -3.22
CA ARG A 60 2.25 -4.09 -4.38
C ARG A 60 0.97 -3.29 -4.21
N ALA A 61 -0.10 -3.91 -3.71
CA ALA A 61 -1.35 -3.22 -3.41
C ALA A 61 -1.15 -2.10 -2.37
N LEU A 62 -0.46 -2.38 -1.26
CA LEU A 62 -0.19 -1.37 -0.23
C LEU A 62 0.73 -0.26 -0.74
N LYS A 63 1.79 -0.60 -1.46
CA LYS A 63 2.73 0.39 -2.00
C LYS A 63 2.06 1.31 -3.02
N ASN A 64 1.17 0.77 -3.86
CA ASN A 64 0.38 1.56 -4.79
C ASN A 64 -0.56 2.52 -4.04
N ALA A 65 -1.19 2.07 -2.95
CA ALA A 65 -1.99 2.93 -2.09
C ALA A 65 -1.16 4.10 -1.53
N TYR A 66 -0.01 3.79 -0.92
CA TYR A 66 0.89 4.78 -0.35
C TYR A 66 1.34 5.83 -1.38
N CYS A 67 1.87 5.37 -2.52
CA CYS A 67 2.30 6.27 -3.59
C CYS A 67 1.16 7.10 -4.18
N LYS A 68 -0.06 6.56 -4.23
CA LYS A 68 -1.24 7.30 -4.71
C LYS A 68 -1.56 8.47 -3.78
N VAL A 69 -1.59 8.24 -2.47
CA VAL A 69 -1.85 9.27 -1.45
C VAL A 69 -0.75 10.33 -1.46
N GLN A 70 0.52 9.91 -1.43
CA GLN A 70 1.65 10.84 -1.48
C GLN A 70 1.60 11.73 -2.73
N ARG A 71 1.31 11.16 -3.90
CA ARG A 71 1.19 11.94 -5.14
C ARG A 71 -0.01 12.88 -5.14
N SER A 72 -1.11 12.55 -4.46
CA SER A 72 -2.25 13.46 -4.38
C SER A 72 -1.94 14.76 -3.64
N LEU A 73 -0.95 14.76 -2.73
CA LEU A 73 -0.48 15.94 -2.02
C LEU A 73 0.38 16.86 -2.89
N LEU A 74 0.99 16.34 -3.96
CA LEU A 74 1.80 17.13 -4.89
C LEU A 74 0.91 18.00 -5.79
N SER A 75 1.35 19.24 -6.02
CA SER A 75 0.72 20.16 -6.96
C SER A 75 0.67 19.56 -8.37
N LYS A 76 -0.32 19.94 -9.19
CA LYS A 76 -0.45 19.42 -10.57
C LYS A 76 0.80 19.68 -11.42
N LYS A 77 1.52 20.77 -11.15
CA LYS A 77 2.75 21.15 -11.89
C LYS A 77 3.98 20.35 -11.45
N THR A 78 4.02 19.89 -10.20
CA THR A 78 5.17 19.13 -9.64
C THR A 78 4.93 17.63 -9.59
N ARG A 79 3.69 17.18 -9.79
CA ARG A 79 3.30 15.77 -9.80
C ARG A 79 3.84 15.08 -11.06
N SER A 80 5.04 14.53 -10.95
CA SER A 80 5.54 13.58 -11.95
C SER A 80 4.74 12.28 -11.90
N ALA A 81 4.66 11.58 -13.04
CA ALA A 81 4.31 10.16 -13.05
C ALA A 81 5.37 9.43 -12.20
N CYS A 82 4.93 8.70 -11.18
CA CYS A 82 5.83 7.75 -10.53
C CYS A 82 6.32 6.82 -11.64
N ARG A 83 7.62 6.84 -11.96
CA ARG A 83 8.21 5.96 -12.99
C ARG A 83 8.27 4.50 -12.52
N GLY A 84 7.57 4.17 -11.43
CA GLY A 84 7.81 2.99 -10.62
C GLY A 84 9.11 3.19 -9.85
N CYS A 85 9.06 3.26 -8.53
CA CYS A 85 10.28 3.05 -7.76
C CYS A 85 10.77 1.62 -8.06
N THR A 86 12.08 1.37 -7.93
CA THR A 86 12.68 0.03 -8.13
C THR A 86 11.95 -1.08 -7.37
N SER A 87 11.27 -0.75 -6.26
CA SER A 87 10.39 -1.66 -5.52
C SER A 87 8.99 -1.91 -6.11
N CYS A 88 8.49 -1.08 -7.03
CA CYS A 88 7.26 -1.29 -7.81
C CYS A 88 7.54 -1.93 -9.17
N GLN A 89 8.78 -1.84 -9.69
CA GLN A 89 9.17 -2.33 -11.02
C GLN A 89 9.76 -3.74 -11.05
N ARG A 90 10.13 -4.35 -9.92
CA ARG A 90 10.58 -5.76 -9.92
C ARG A 90 9.39 -6.67 -10.27
N ARG A 91 9.32 -6.99 -11.56
CA ARG A 91 8.85 -8.27 -12.11
C ARG A 91 9.94 -9.30 -11.90
#